data_AF-A0A4R8IQ35-F1
#
_entry.id   AF-A0A4R8IQ35-F1
#
_cell.length_a   1.000
_cell.length_b   1.000
_cell.length_c   1.000
_cell.angle_alpha   90.00
_cell.angle_beta   90.00
_cell.angle_gamma   90.00
#
_symmetry.space_group_name_H-M   'P 1'
#
loop_
_entity.id
_entity.type
_entity.pdbx_description
1 polymer ?
#
loop_
_entity_poly.entity_id
_entity_poly.type
_entity_poly.pdbx_seq_one_letter_code
_entity_poly.pdbx_strand_id
1 'polypeptide(L)' 'MPAVELTNVSAHGFWLLWNGEEHFLAFEDFPWFRDASIAALSNIELQGAEHLYWPDLDVDLSLAIIKRPEDYPLESKG' A
#
# COMPACT_ATOMS: atom_id res chain seq x y z
N MET A 1 -17.62 -7.74 4.71
CA MET A 1 -16.27 -7.57 5.27
C MET A 1 -15.51 -6.78 4.25
N PRO A 2 -14.86 -5.65 4.60
CA PRO A 2 -13.96 -5.01 3.67
C PRO A 2 -12.90 -6.03 3.25
N ALA A 3 -12.74 -6.22 1.95
CA ALA A 3 -11.75 -7.12 1.39
C ALA A 3 -10.61 -6.26 0.86
N VAL A 4 -9.39 -6.59 1.26
CA VAL A 4 -8.16 -6.03 0.71
C VAL A 4 -7.33 -7.18 0.14
N GLU A 5 -6.87 -7.03 -1.09
CA GLU A 5 -6.09 -8.05 -1.78
C GLU A 5 -5.04 -7.41 -2.69
N LEU A 6 -3.84 -7.98 -2.69
CA LEU A 6 -2.80 -7.66 -3.67
C LEU A 6 -3.12 -8.35 -4.99
N THR A 7 -3.46 -7.58 -6.04
CA THR A 7 -3.87 -8.16 -7.33
C THR A 7 -2.73 -8.27 -8.33
N ASN A 8 -1.77 -7.34 -8.30
CA ASN A 8 -0.64 -7.34 -9.22
C ASN A 8 0.58 -6.60 -8.67
N VAL A 9 1.78 -7.06 -9.02
CA VAL A 9 3.05 -6.39 -8.71
C VAL A 9 3.83 -6.20 -10.00
N SER A 10 4.37 -5.00 -10.19
CA SER A 10 5.18 -4.60 -11.35
C SER A 10 6.49 -3.94 -10.91
N ALA A 11 7.36 -3.61 -11.86
CA ALA A 11 8.59 -2.87 -11.57
C ALA A 11 8.36 -1.42 -11.05
N HIS A 12 7.16 -0.87 -11.22
CA HIS A 12 6.83 0.52 -10.87
C HIS A 12 5.99 0.66 -9.60
N GLY A 13 5.43 -0.43 -9.10
CA GLY A 13 4.45 -0.39 -8.02
C GLY A 13 3.56 -1.63 -8.03
N PHE A 14 2.52 -1.60 -7.23
CA PHE A 14 1.58 -2.71 -7.09
C PHE A 14 0.13 -2.23 -7.01
N TRP A 15 -0.79 -3.14 -7.30
CA TRP A 15 -2.23 -2.90 -7.27
C TRP A 15 -2.86 -3.57 -6.06
N LEU A 16 -3.72 -2.82 -5.37
CA LEU A 16 -4.56 -3.31 -4.29
C LEU A 16 -6.02 -3.21 -4.71
N LEU A 17 -6.76 -4.31 -4.56
CA LEU A 17 -8.21 -4.27 -4.57
C LEU A 17 -8.68 -3.97 -3.15
N TRP A 18 -9.29 -2.82 -2.91
CA TRP A 18 -9.89 -2.45 -1.63
C TRP A 18 -11.36 -2.15 -1.83
N ASN A 19 -12.25 -2.92 -1.18
CA ASN A 19 -13.70 -2.72 -1.26
C ASN A 19 -14.25 -2.73 -2.71
N GLY A 20 -13.58 -3.44 -3.62
CA GLY A 20 -13.97 -3.52 -5.03
C GLY A 20 -13.43 -2.40 -5.92
N GLU A 21 -12.61 -1.48 -5.37
CA GLU A 21 -11.89 -0.46 -6.12
C GLU A 21 -10.41 -0.84 -6.22
N GLU A 22 -9.82 -0.74 -7.40
CA GLU A 22 -8.38 -0.96 -7.60
C GLU A 22 -7.60 0.33 -7.38
N HIS A 23 -6.58 0.25 -6.53
CA HIS A 23 -5.66 1.33 -6.22
C HIS A 23 -4.25 0.95 -6.62
N PHE A 24 -3.59 1.79 -7.43
CA PHE A 24 -2.20 1.62 -7.78
C PHE A 24 -1.31 2.40 -6.79
N LEU A 25 -0.38 1.70 -6.14
CA LEU A 25 0.61 2.27 -5.24
C LEU A 25 1.96 2.27 -5.96
N ALA A 26 2.37 3.43 -6.46
CA ALA A 26 3.63 3.60 -7.15
C ALA A 26 4.81 3.61 -6.16
N PHE A 27 5.92 2.96 -6.50
CA PHE A 27 7.14 2.98 -5.69
C PHE A 27 7.89 4.32 -5.72
N GLU A 28 7.46 5.27 -6.56
CA GLU A 28 7.93 6.66 -6.51
C GLU A 28 7.32 7.39 -5.30
N ASP A 29 6.02 7.16 -5.06
CA ASP A 29 5.27 7.75 -3.94
C ASP A 29 5.47 6.97 -2.63
N PHE A 30 5.63 5.65 -2.73
CA PHE A 30 5.77 4.73 -1.60
C PHE A 30 7.06 3.90 -1.68
N PRO A 31 8.24 4.54 -1.54
CA PRO A 31 9.53 3.93 -1.83
C PRO A 31 9.90 2.71 -0.99
N TRP A 32 9.41 2.62 0.25
CA TRP A 32 9.68 1.48 1.15
C TRP A 32 9.09 0.15 0.66
N PHE A 33 8.12 0.16 -0.26
CA PHE A 33 7.60 -1.08 -0.84
C PHE A 33 8.48 -1.64 -1.97
N ARG A 34 9.44 -0.86 -2.49
CA ARG A 34 10.22 -1.22 -3.69
C ARG A 34 10.92 -2.57 -3.58
N ASP A 35 11.46 -2.88 -2.39
CA ASP A 35 12.21 -4.11 -2.12
C ASP A 35 11.41 -5.13 -1.30
N ALA A 36 10.12 -4.86 -1.06
CA ALA A 36 9.26 -5.77 -0.32
C ALA A 36 8.97 -7.05 -1.12
N SER A 37 9.05 -8.19 -0.43
CA SER A 37 8.65 -9.47 -1.04
C SER A 37 7.15 -9.50 -1.32
N ILE A 38 6.72 -10.33 -2.29
CA ILE A 38 5.29 -10.57 -2.54
C ILE A 38 4.57 -11.00 -1.26
N ALA A 39 5.19 -11.87 -0.45
CA ALA A 39 4.62 -12.33 0.81
C ALA A 39 4.35 -11.17 1.78
N ALA A 40 5.32 -10.26 1.94
CA ALA A 40 5.17 -9.08 2.78
C ALA A 40 4.09 -8.13 2.24
N LEU A 41 4.07 -7.88 0.92
CA LEU A 41 3.06 -7.02 0.28
C LEU A 41 1.64 -7.59 0.39
N SER A 42 1.50 -8.92 0.40
CA SER A 42 0.21 -9.60 0.56
C SER A 42 -0.25 -9.71 2.02
N ASN A 43 0.65 -9.55 2.99
CA ASN A 43 0.31 -9.58 4.41
C ASN A 43 -0.24 -8.22 4.84
N ILE A 44 -1.53 -8.00 4.58
CA ILE A 44 -2.22 -6.73 4.81
C ILE A 44 -3.26 -6.92 5.92
N GLU A 45 -3.19 -6.07 6.94
CA GLU A 45 -4.18 -5.99 8.01
C GLU A 45 -5.05 -4.75 7.85
N LEU A 46 -6.37 -4.92 7.93
CA LEU A 46 -7.32 -3.82 7.97
C LEU A 46 -7.44 -3.27 9.39
N GLN A 47 -6.95 -2.05 9.60
CA GLN A 47 -7.12 -1.32 10.87
C GLN A 47 -8.36 -0.43 10.80
N GLY A 48 -9.53 -1.03 10.94
CA GLY A 48 -10.81 -0.32 10.82
C GLY A 48 -11.29 -0.20 9.37
N ALA A 49 -11.94 0.92 9.04
CA ALA A 49 -12.60 1.09 7.73
C ALA A 49 -11.71 1.74 6.66
N GLU A 50 -10.69 2.50 7.07
CA GLU A 50 -9.94 3.41 6.19
C GLU A 50 -8.41 3.32 6.36
N HIS A 51 -7.90 2.35 7.13
CA HIS A 51 -6.46 2.14 7.31
C HIS A 51 -6.04 0.71 6.97
N LEU A 52 -4.89 0.62 6.30
CA LEU A 52 -4.19 -0.61 5.97
C LEU A 52 -2.84 -0.62 6.67
N TYR A 53 -2.51 -1.74 7.29
CA TYR A 53 -1.23 -1.96 7.95
C TYR A 53 -0.52 -3.16 7.33
N TRP A 54 0.75 -2.98 6.98
CA TRP A 54 1.66 -4.04 6.56
C TRP A 54 2.59 -4.38 7.72
N PRO A 55 2.27 -5.37 8.56
CA PRO A 55 3.06 -5.72 9.75
C PRO A 55 4.50 -6.12 9.43
N ASP A 56 4.75 -6.79 8.30
CA ASP A 56 6.11 -7.21 7.92
C ASP A 56 7.00 -6.05 7.49
N LEU A 57 6.40 -4.91 7.13
CA LEU A 57 7.10 -3.72 6.64
C LEU A 57 7.05 -2.57 7.65
N ASP A 58 6.24 -2.70 8.70
CA ASP A 58 5.90 -1.66 9.66
C ASP A 58 5.39 -0.37 8.99
N VAL A 59 4.48 -0.53 8.01
CA VAL A 59 3.90 0.56 7.22
C VAL A 59 2.39 0.64 7.48
N ASP A 60 1.91 1.83 7.88
CA ASP A 60 0.49 2.19 7.93
C ASP A 60 0.16 3.18 6.80
N LEU A 61 -0.94 2.93 6.08
CA LEU A 61 -1.48 3.85 5.09
C LEU A 61 -2.99 4.00 5.24
N SER A 62 -3.45 5.24 5.23
CA SER A 62 -4.88 5.54 5.11
C SER A 62 -5.32 5.60 3.65
N LEU A 63 -6.62 5.38 3.41
CA LEU A 63 -7.22 5.55 2.08
C LEU A 63 -6.98 6.95 1.50
N ALA A 64 -6.95 7.98 2.36
CA ALA A 64 -6.69 9.35 1.95
C ALA A 64 -5.28 9.53 1.37
N ILE A 65 -4.27 8.91 2.01
CA ILE A 65 -2.88 8.95 1.53
C ILE A 65 -2.75 8.18 0.22
N ILE A 66 -3.38 7.01 0.10
CA ILE A 66 -3.34 6.21 -1.14
C ILE A 66 -3.99 6.98 -2.31
N LYS A 67 -5.08 7.72 -2.06
CA LYS A 67 -5.78 8.49 -3.09
C LYS A 67 -5.07 9.79 -3.48
N ARG A 68 -4.27 10.37 -2.58
CA ARG A 68 -3.58 11.65 -2.77
C ARG A 68 -2.17 11.62 -2.17
N PRO A 69 -1.26 10.80 -2.72
CA PRO A 69 0.10 10.70 -2.20
C PRO A 69 0.85 12.04 -2.25
N GLU A 70 0.52 12.93 -3.19
CA GLU A 70 1.16 14.24 -3.35
C GLU A 70 0.95 15.20 -2.17
N ASP A 71 -0.12 15.00 -1.38
CA ASP A 71 -0.40 15.80 -0.18
C ASP A 71 0.50 15.38 1.00
N TYR A 72 1.16 14.22 0.88
CA TYR A 72 2.01 13.60 1.90
C TYR A 72 3.33 13.16 1.25
N PRO A 73 4.29 14.07 1.00
CA PRO A 73 5.59 13.69 0.49
C PRO A 73 6.30 12.82 1.53
N LEU A 74 6.27 11.51 1.30
CA LEU A 74 6.81 10.53 2.23
C LEU A 74 8.28 10.29 1.88
N GLU A 75 9.17 10.97 2.59
CA GLU A 75 10.61 10.83 2.38
C GLU A 75 11.11 9.46 2.86
N SER A 76 11.67 8.66 1.96
CA SER A 76 12.53 7.54 2.35
C SER A 76 13.84 8.11 2.88
N LYS A 77 14.13 7.90 4.17
CA LYS A 77 15.49 8.12 4.67
C LYS A 77 16.37 7.00 4.10
N GLY A 78 17.13 7.35 3.06
CA GLY A 78 18.20 6.51 2.52
C GLY A 78 19.33 6.27 3.51
#